data_AF-A0A4R5XKY5-F1
#
_entry.id   AF-A0A4R5XKY5-F1
#
_cell.length_a   1.000
_cell.length_b   1.000
_cell.length_c   1.000
_cell.angle_alpha   90.00
_cell.angle_beta   90.00
_cell.angle_gamma   90.00
#
_symmetry.space_group_name_H-M   'P 1'
#
loop_
_entity.id
_entity.type
_entity.pdbx_description
1 polymer ?
#
loop_
_entity_poly.entity_id
_entity_poly.type
_entity_poly.pdbx_seq_one_letter_code
_entity_poly.pdbx_strand_id
1 'polypeptide(L)'
;MMGRNYKGYIGTYTKKESKGIYAFELDTEKGELLPATVAAEMTNPTYVNISDDQRFLYAVAPGGLAAFEIDATTAELTPLNTSSEREGTPCHVSVNATNDFAAAANYHDGTAVLFKVDPQTGKLMEQLSVEQQEGGGPHERQDAPHVHFSGFTPEGKYLVCVDLGTDEVVTYEYLSGELKDIQRFAASPGAGPRHLAFHPNGVTAYVMTELSNEVLVLSYNEEDGSFEHVQTIAAIPGDFTENSQGSAIHVSSDGRFVYAGNRGHDSIAVFKVDETNNQLELVEYAGTGGNWPRDFVLDPSERFIITTNEESHNAVLYSRDPETGKLTDTGTSIHVPEPVCVKFLK
;
A
#
# COMPACT_ATOMS: atom_id res chain seq x y z
N MET A 1 23.47 -12.07 18.63
CA MET A 1 23.13 -10.76 18.02
C MET A 1 22.17 -10.10 18.99
N MET A 2 22.45 -8.88 19.45
CA MET A 2 21.49 -8.13 20.27
C MET A 2 20.24 -7.88 19.43
N GLY A 3 19.04 -8.08 19.98
CA GLY A 3 17.77 -7.81 19.30
C GLY A 3 17.75 -6.43 18.67
N ARG A 4 17.25 -6.34 17.42
CA ARG A 4 17.08 -5.07 16.72
C ARG A 4 15.62 -4.66 16.88
N ASN A 5 15.38 -3.49 17.45
CA ASN A 5 14.04 -2.93 17.50
C ASN A 5 13.79 -2.17 16.21
N TYR A 6 12.60 -2.36 15.63
CA TYR A 6 12.15 -1.62 14.46
C TYR A 6 11.06 -0.66 14.85
N LYS A 7 11.11 0.56 14.32
CA LYS A 7 10.08 1.58 14.54
C LYS A 7 9.29 1.77 13.26
N GLY A 8 8.12 2.37 13.36
CA GLY A 8 7.31 2.67 12.19
C GLY A 8 6.14 3.58 12.52
N TYR A 9 5.31 3.81 11.52
CA TYR A 9 4.15 4.68 11.60
C TYR A 9 2.89 3.96 11.12
N ILE A 10 1.76 4.35 11.72
CA ILE A 10 0.43 3.88 11.36
C ILE A 10 -0.42 5.09 10.96
N GLY A 11 -0.89 5.07 9.72
CA GLY A 11 -1.91 5.99 9.22
C GLY A 11 -3.30 5.52 9.64
N THR A 12 -4.22 6.47 9.86
CA THR A 12 -5.55 6.19 10.42
C THR A 12 -6.63 7.01 9.75
N TYR A 13 -7.87 6.57 9.87
CA TYR A 13 -8.99 7.52 9.84
C TYR A 13 -9.06 8.27 11.16
N THR A 14 -9.60 9.48 11.13
CA THR A 14 -9.88 10.29 12.33
C THR A 14 -11.37 10.59 12.44
N LYS A 15 -12.23 9.56 12.24
CA LYS A 15 -13.69 9.73 12.31
C LYS A 15 -14.20 9.72 13.75
N LYS A 16 -13.49 9.04 14.66
CA LYS A 16 -13.88 8.87 16.07
C LYS A 16 -12.76 9.27 17.03
N GLU A 17 -11.89 8.32 17.38
CA GLU A 17 -10.96 8.45 18.52
C GLU A 17 -9.54 8.82 18.09
N SER A 18 -9.20 8.49 16.85
CA SER A 18 -7.86 8.73 16.34
C SER A 18 -7.57 10.22 16.21
N LYS A 19 -6.31 10.57 16.49
CA LYS A 19 -5.80 11.94 16.36
C LYS A 19 -4.98 12.18 15.10
N GLY A 20 -4.61 11.15 14.35
CA GLY A 20 -3.77 11.28 13.16
C GLY A 20 -2.81 10.11 12.97
N ILE A 21 -1.52 10.40 12.81
CA ILE A 21 -0.47 9.38 12.60
C ILE A 21 0.01 8.90 13.98
N TYR A 22 0.15 7.59 14.13
CA TYR A 22 0.72 6.96 15.32
C TYR A 22 2.10 6.39 15.01
N ALA A 23 3.03 6.43 15.97
CA ALA A 23 4.29 5.70 15.92
C ALA A 23 4.19 4.41 16.76
N PHE A 24 4.88 3.36 16.31
CA PHE A 24 5.00 2.10 17.03
C PHE A 24 6.44 1.60 17.05
N GLU A 25 6.71 0.63 17.92
CA GLU A 25 8.00 -0.06 17.99
C GLU A 25 7.77 -1.57 18.14
N LEU A 26 8.53 -2.35 17.37
CA LEU A 26 8.59 -3.81 17.39
C LEU A 26 9.89 -4.25 18.07
N ASP A 27 9.77 -4.97 19.18
CA ASP A 27 10.87 -5.71 19.81
C ASP A 27 10.95 -7.10 19.16
N THR A 28 11.91 -7.28 18.25
CA THR A 28 12.04 -8.55 17.49
C THR A 28 12.62 -9.69 18.31
N GLU A 29 13.22 -9.42 19.47
CA GLU A 29 13.74 -10.46 20.35
C GLU A 29 12.61 -11.08 21.17
N LYS A 30 11.64 -10.26 21.61
CA LYS A 30 10.46 -10.74 22.32
C LYS A 30 9.31 -11.13 21.39
N GLY A 31 9.27 -10.60 20.17
CA GLY A 31 8.12 -10.73 19.28
C GLY A 31 6.91 -9.96 19.82
N GLU A 32 7.14 -8.72 20.27
CA GLU A 32 6.15 -7.85 20.91
C GLU A 32 6.10 -6.47 20.26
N LEU A 33 4.91 -5.88 20.22
CA LEU A 33 4.68 -4.48 19.84
C LEU A 33 4.53 -3.64 21.11
N LEU A 34 5.29 -2.56 21.19
CA LEU A 34 5.10 -1.56 22.23
C LEU A 34 3.84 -0.72 21.93
N PRO A 35 3.17 -0.16 22.95
CA PRO A 35 1.99 0.68 22.75
C PRO A 35 2.26 1.83 21.77
N ALA A 36 1.37 1.98 20.80
CA ALA A 36 1.48 3.07 19.83
C ALA A 36 1.18 4.43 20.49
N THR A 37 1.91 5.46 20.07
CA THR A 37 1.74 6.83 20.55
C THR A 37 1.47 7.76 19.37
N VAL A 38 0.81 8.90 19.60
CA VAL A 38 0.53 9.87 18.54
C VAL A 38 1.85 10.50 18.10
N ALA A 39 2.17 10.37 16.81
CA ALA A 39 3.35 10.95 16.17
C ALA A 39 3.06 12.31 15.52
N ALA A 40 1.87 12.47 14.95
CA ALA A 40 1.41 13.73 14.39
C ALA A 40 -0.12 13.84 14.46
N GLU A 41 -0.63 14.97 14.96
CA GLU A 41 -2.06 15.25 14.94
C GLU A 41 -2.47 15.83 13.57
N MET A 42 -3.33 15.12 12.84
CA MET A 42 -3.85 15.56 11.53
C MET A 42 -5.11 14.80 11.12
N THR A 43 -5.90 15.37 10.23
CA THR A 43 -7.18 14.80 9.79
C THR A 43 -6.99 13.73 8.71
N ASN A 44 -7.52 12.53 8.96
CA ASN A 44 -7.58 11.39 8.02
C ASN A 44 -6.28 11.11 7.24
N PRO A 45 -5.11 10.94 7.89
CA PRO A 45 -3.89 10.47 7.23
C PRO A 45 -3.97 8.97 6.93
N THR A 46 -4.90 8.60 6.05
CA THR A 46 -5.29 7.20 5.79
C THR A 46 -4.22 6.38 5.08
N TYR A 47 -3.23 7.05 4.50
CA TYR A 47 -2.06 6.42 3.92
C TYR A 47 -0.81 7.27 4.18
N VAL A 48 0.29 6.59 4.51
CA VAL A 48 1.60 7.20 4.70
C VAL A 48 2.63 6.45 3.88
N ASN A 49 3.68 7.15 3.46
CA ASN A 49 4.83 6.57 2.80
C ASN A 49 6.11 7.24 3.29
N ILE A 50 7.18 6.45 3.40
CA ILE A 50 8.48 6.88 3.89
C ILE A 50 9.43 6.91 2.69
N SER A 51 10.22 7.97 2.54
CA SER A 51 11.24 8.04 1.51
C SER A 51 12.27 6.92 1.67
N ASP A 52 12.85 6.45 0.55
CA ASP A 52 13.80 5.33 0.60
C ASP A 52 15.02 5.63 1.47
N ASP A 53 15.45 6.89 1.53
CA ASP A 53 16.54 7.38 2.39
C ASP A 53 16.15 7.48 3.88
N GLN A 54 14.92 7.12 4.25
CA GLN A 54 14.35 7.10 5.61
C GLN A 54 14.30 8.48 6.29
N ARG A 55 14.44 9.57 5.53
CA ARG A 55 14.51 10.94 6.06
C ARG A 55 13.17 11.66 6.11
N PHE A 56 12.22 11.25 5.28
CA PHE A 56 10.95 11.96 5.14
C PHE A 56 9.76 11.01 5.18
N LEU A 57 8.66 11.50 5.73
CA LEU A 57 7.35 10.85 5.67
C LEU A 57 6.38 11.76 4.90
N TYR A 58 5.69 11.16 3.95
CA TYR A 58 4.60 11.77 3.21
C TYR A 58 3.28 11.12 3.62
N ALA A 59 2.28 11.94 3.93
CA ALA A 59 0.94 11.48 4.32
C ALA A 59 -0.10 12.09 3.39
N VAL A 60 -1.16 11.34 3.09
CA VAL A 60 -2.35 11.94 2.47
C VAL A 60 -2.96 12.96 3.44
N ALA A 61 -3.44 14.06 2.90
CA ALA A 61 -4.03 15.16 3.67
C ALA A 61 -5.20 15.78 2.88
N PRO A 62 -6.12 16.51 3.54
CA PRO A 62 -7.17 17.24 2.84
C PRO A 62 -6.59 18.17 1.75
N GLY A 63 -7.03 17.95 0.52
CA GLY A 63 -6.63 18.69 -0.68
C GLY A 63 -5.27 18.32 -1.28
N GLY A 64 -4.56 17.32 -0.74
CA GLY A 64 -3.26 16.90 -1.25
C GLY A 64 -2.44 16.06 -0.27
N LEU A 65 -1.20 16.49 0.00
CA LEU A 65 -0.22 15.75 0.77
C LEU A 65 0.37 16.59 1.91
N ALA A 66 0.79 15.94 2.99
CA ALA A 66 1.60 16.53 4.06
C ALA A 66 2.98 15.89 4.06
N ALA A 67 4.02 16.68 4.30
CA ALA A 67 5.40 16.23 4.41
C ALA A 67 5.96 16.46 5.82
N PHE A 68 6.73 15.50 6.32
CA PHE A 68 7.39 15.51 7.62
C PHE A 68 8.84 15.08 7.46
N GLU A 69 9.73 15.67 8.26
CA GLU A 69 11.08 15.16 8.48
C GLU A 69 11.06 14.15 9.63
N ILE A 70 11.80 13.06 9.46
CA ILE A 70 11.96 12.00 10.46
C ILE A 70 13.28 12.22 11.19
N ASP A 71 13.22 12.34 12.52
CA ASP A 71 14.44 12.26 13.33
C ASP A 71 14.99 10.82 13.31
N ALA A 72 16.19 10.65 12.77
CA ALA A 72 16.81 9.33 12.58
C ALA A 72 17.11 8.57 13.89
N THR A 73 17.09 9.25 15.05
CA THR A 73 17.35 8.65 16.36
C THR A 73 16.07 8.34 17.10
N THR A 74 15.16 9.31 17.19
CA THR A 74 13.94 9.21 17.99
C THR A 74 12.76 8.64 17.19
N ALA A 75 12.78 8.77 15.86
CA ALA A 75 11.65 8.59 14.95
C ALA A 75 10.51 9.61 15.16
N GLU A 76 10.79 10.74 15.80
CA GLU A 76 9.83 11.84 15.91
C GLU A 76 9.62 12.52 14.55
N LEU A 77 8.39 12.99 14.30
CA LEU A 77 8.02 13.68 13.07
C LEU A 77 8.01 15.19 13.28
N THR A 78 8.78 15.91 12.45
CA THR A 78 8.71 17.37 12.37
C THR A 78 7.97 17.80 11.11
N PRO A 79 6.85 18.54 11.21
CA PRO A 79 6.11 18.96 10.02
C PRO A 79 6.93 19.92 9.15
N LEU A 80 6.97 19.67 7.84
CA LEU A 80 7.68 20.48 6.86
C LEU A 80 6.75 21.45 6.14
N ASN A 81 5.78 20.92 5.40
CA ASN A 81 4.73 21.67 4.72
C ASN A 81 3.57 20.76 4.28
N THR A 82 2.53 21.37 3.72
CA THR A 82 1.39 20.70 3.10
C THR A 82 1.16 21.25 1.70
N SER A 83 0.73 20.39 0.78
CA SER A 83 0.11 20.78 -0.48
C SER A 83 -1.41 20.61 -0.32
N SER A 84 -2.16 21.67 -0.62
CA SER A 84 -3.62 21.69 -0.54
C SER A 84 -4.15 22.52 -1.70
N GLU A 85 -4.09 21.93 -2.89
CA GLU A 85 -4.39 22.61 -4.16
C GLU A 85 -5.78 22.26 -4.71
N ARG A 86 -6.48 21.31 -4.07
CA ARG A 86 -7.73 20.73 -4.56
C ARG A 86 -8.75 20.51 -3.45
N GLU A 87 -9.99 20.28 -3.86
CA GLU A 87 -10.99 19.64 -3.01
C GLU A 87 -10.77 18.12 -3.02
N GLY A 88 -11.26 17.40 -2.00
CA GLY A 88 -11.05 15.96 -1.86
C GLY A 88 -9.80 15.60 -1.06
N THR A 89 -9.62 14.30 -0.77
CA THR A 89 -8.47 13.77 -0.03
C THR A 89 -7.94 12.54 -0.77
N PRO A 90 -6.65 12.50 -1.12
CA PRO A 90 -6.08 11.30 -1.74
C PRO A 90 -6.21 10.08 -0.84
N CYS A 91 -6.24 8.91 -1.45
CA CYS A 91 -6.32 7.63 -0.74
C CYS A 91 -4.97 6.87 -0.71
N HIS A 92 -3.99 7.30 -1.52
CA HIS A 92 -2.67 6.70 -1.60
C HIS A 92 -1.61 7.76 -1.93
N VAL A 93 -0.38 7.55 -1.45
CA VAL A 93 0.79 8.38 -1.77
C VAL A 93 2.03 7.52 -1.99
N SER A 94 2.83 7.87 -2.99
CA SER A 94 4.16 7.31 -3.24
C SER A 94 5.21 8.39 -3.50
N VAL A 95 6.47 8.06 -3.26
CA VAL A 95 7.63 8.89 -3.59
C VAL A 95 8.63 8.05 -4.36
N ASN A 96 9.32 8.64 -5.34
CA ASN A 96 10.29 7.91 -6.15
C ASN A 96 11.64 7.76 -5.42
N ALA A 97 12.50 6.86 -5.91
CA ALA A 97 13.77 6.53 -5.25
C ALA A 97 14.74 7.72 -5.13
N THR A 98 14.67 8.70 -6.05
CA THR A 98 15.47 9.93 -6.01
C THR A 98 14.87 11.02 -5.12
N ASN A 99 13.70 10.77 -4.53
CA ASN A 99 12.98 11.66 -3.63
C ASN A 99 12.69 13.05 -4.25
N ASP A 100 12.49 13.11 -5.56
CA ASP A 100 12.27 14.36 -6.29
C ASP A 100 10.90 14.43 -6.98
N PHE A 101 10.12 13.34 -6.89
CA PHE A 101 8.72 13.29 -7.26
C PHE A 101 7.89 12.51 -6.22
N ALA A 102 6.70 13.02 -5.92
CA ALA A 102 5.67 12.29 -5.20
C ALA A 102 4.44 12.14 -6.09
N ALA A 103 3.70 11.05 -5.95
CA ALA A 103 2.47 10.79 -6.66
C ALA A 103 1.33 10.45 -5.69
N ALA A 104 0.11 10.86 -6.01
CA ALA A 104 -1.07 10.57 -5.23
C ALA A 104 -2.21 10.03 -6.10
N ALA A 105 -3.03 9.16 -5.51
CA ALA A 105 -4.25 8.64 -6.12
C ALA A 105 -5.48 9.19 -5.40
N ASN A 106 -6.42 9.77 -6.14
CA ASN A 106 -7.69 10.27 -5.60
C ASN A 106 -8.84 9.34 -5.97
N TYR A 107 -9.33 8.59 -4.98
CA TYR A 107 -10.41 7.62 -5.17
C TYR A 107 -11.71 8.29 -5.65
N HIS A 108 -12.15 9.36 -4.99
CA HIS A 108 -13.45 9.96 -5.29
C HIS A 108 -13.48 10.79 -6.57
N ASP A 109 -12.33 11.35 -6.96
CA ASP A 109 -12.22 12.20 -8.15
C ASP A 109 -11.75 11.42 -9.39
N GLY A 110 -11.26 10.18 -9.22
CA GLY A 110 -10.74 9.38 -10.32
C GLY A 110 -9.48 9.99 -10.94
N THR A 111 -8.60 10.59 -10.14
CA THR A 111 -7.41 11.29 -10.64
C THR A 111 -6.10 10.74 -10.09
N ALA A 112 -5.06 10.78 -10.93
CA ALA A 112 -3.66 10.63 -10.55
C ALA A 112 -2.97 12.00 -10.51
N VAL A 113 -2.17 12.25 -9.49
CA VAL A 113 -1.52 13.56 -9.26
C VAL A 113 -0.03 13.39 -9.10
N LEU A 114 0.76 14.24 -9.76
CA LEU A 114 2.21 14.30 -9.65
C LEU A 114 2.66 15.61 -8.98
N PHE A 115 3.55 15.51 -8.01
CA PHE A 115 4.15 16.62 -7.29
C PHE A 115 5.67 16.63 -7.47
N LYS A 116 6.26 17.82 -7.56
CA LYS A 116 7.69 18.01 -7.38
C LYS A 116 8.04 17.99 -5.89
N VAL A 117 9.12 17.28 -5.55
CA VAL A 117 9.69 17.27 -4.20
C VAL A 117 11.10 17.85 -4.25
N ASP A 118 11.49 18.59 -3.23
CA ASP A 118 12.90 18.93 -3.00
C ASP A 118 13.59 17.76 -2.28
N PRO A 119 14.49 17.01 -2.92
CA PRO A 119 15.11 15.82 -2.33
C PRO A 119 16.01 16.13 -1.13
N GLN A 120 16.48 17.38 -1.00
CA GLN A 120 17.35 17.77 0.11
C GLN A 120 16.52 18.09 1.35
N THR A 121 15.41 18.80 1.18
CA THR A 121 14.58 19.30 2.30
C THR A 121 13.32 18.47 2.54
N GLY A 122 12.96 17.56 1.63
CA GLY A 122 11.76 16.74 1.68
C GLY A 122 10.47 17.49 1.40
N LYS A 123 10.53 18.81 1.15
CA LYS A 123 9.35 19.64 0.98
C LYS A 123 8.62 19.35 -0.33
N LEU A 124 7.30 19.35 -0.26
CA LEU A 124 6.42 19.35 -1.44
C LEU A 124 6.51 20.74 -2.08
N MET A 125 6.83 20.82 -3.38
CA MET A 125 7.10 22.09 -4.05
C MET A 125 5.90 22.55 -4.88
N GLU A 126 5.63 21.88 -6.00
CA GLU A 126 4.57 22.23 -6.96
C GLU A 126 3.80 20.97 -7.34
N GLN A 127 2.49 21.06 -7.49
CA GLN A 127 1.72 20.05 -8.21
C GLN A 127 1.91 20.23 -9.72
N LEU A 128 2.64 19.31 -10.34
CA LEU A 128 3.09 19.42 -11.73
C LEU A 128 2.01 19.00 -12.74
N SER A 129 1.27 17.94 -12.43
CA SER A 129 0.33 17.34 -13.37
C SER A 129 -0.79 16.62 -12.63
N VAL A 130 -1.99 16.67 -13.21
CA VAL A 130 -3.13 15.85 -12.77
C VAL A 130 -3.83 15.27 -13.96
N GLU A 131 -3.97 13.96 -13.93
CA GLU A 131 -4.59 13.18 -14.98
C GLU A 131 -5.94 12.64 -14.50
N GLN A 132 -6.98 12.93 -15.26
CA GLN A 132 -8.34 12.48 -15.01
C GLN A 132 -8.58 11.17 -15.77
N GLN A 133 -8.98 10.13 -15.05
CA GLN A 133 -9.51 8.92 -15.69
C GLN A 133 -10.94 9.15 -16.16
N GLU A 134 -11.34 8.39 -17.18
CA GLU A 134 -12.68 8.40 -17.75
C GLU A 134 -13.21 6.97 -17.88
N GLY A 135 -14.52 6.79 -17.72
CA GLY A 135 -15.18 5.51 -17.87
C GLY A 135 -15.82 5.00 -16.58
N GLY A 136 -16.02 3.69 -16.52
CA GLY A 136 -16.66 2.97 -15.43
C GLY A 136 -16.76 1.49 -15.76
N GLY A 137 -17.37 0.71 -14.87
CA GLY A 137 -17.43 -0.74 -14.93
C GLY A 137 -18.82 -1.29 -14.56
N PRO A 138 -19.01 -2.61 -14.62
CA PRO A 138 -20.32 -3.23 -14.43
C PRO A 138 -20.79 -3.27 -12.97
N HIS A 139 -19.90 -3.07 -11.99
CA HIS A 139 -20.26 -3.12 -10.57
C HIS A 139 -20.86 -1.80 -10.08
N GLU A 140 -21.71 -1.83 -9.04
CA GLU A 140 -22.31 -0.61 -8.44
C GLU A 140 -21.31 0.38 -7.83
N ARG A 141 -20.04 -0.06 -7.66
CA ARG A 141 -18.91 0.74 -7.16
C ARG A 141 -17.99 1.21 -8.29
N GLN A 142 -18.45 1.10 -9.52
CA GLN A 142 -17.73 1.43 -10.74
C GLN A 142 -18.57 2.37 -11.61
N ASP A 143 -19.38 3.22 -10.95
CA ASP A 143 -20.21 4.24 -11.60
C ASP A 143 -19.39 5.41 -12.16
N ALA A 144 -18.15 5.55 -11.69
CA ALA A 144 -17.14 6.48 -12.16
C ALA A 144 -15.73 5.90 -11.95
N PRO A 145 -14.68 6.57 -12.45
CA PRO A 145 -13.31 6.18 -12.18
C PRO A 145 -12.92 6.38 -10.72
N HIS A 146 -12.12 5.46 -10.18
CA HIS A 146 -11.70 5.42 -8.78
C HIS A 146 -10.23 4.98 -8.67
N VAL A 147 -9.31 5.90 -8.97
CA VAL A 147 -7.86 5.65 -8.84
C VAL A 147 -7.53 5.38 -7.37
N HIS A 148 -7.10 4.16 -7.07
CA HIS A 148 -6.84 3.69 -5.70
C HIS A 148 -5.33 3.56 -5.40
N PHE A 149 -4.48 3.45 -6.41
CA PHE A 149 -3.04 3.33 -6.25
C PHE A 149 -2.28 4.19 -7.25
N SER A 150 -1.12 4.68 -6.81
CA SER A 150 -0.11 5.34 -7.64
C SER A 150 1.26 4.90 -7.13
N GLY A 151 2.11 4.34 -7.99
CA GLY A 151 3.43 3.83 -7.61
C GLY A 151 4.42 3.85 -8.76
N PHE A 152 5.69 4.10 -8.45
CA PHE A 152 6.75 4.16 -9.46
C PHE A 152 7.23 2.76 -9.83
N THR A 153 7.61 2.55 -11.09
CA THR A 153 8.14 1.27 -11.56
C THR A 153 9.53 0.98 -10.98
N PRO A 154 9.97 -0.29 -10.90
CA PRO A 154 11.24 -0.65 -10.24
C PRO A 154 12.47 0.08 -10.79
N GLU A 155 12.50 0.31 -12.09
CA GLU A 155 13.53 1.04 -12.81
C GLU A 155 13.36 2.58 -12.77
N GLY A 156 12.25 3.05 -12.20
CA GLY A 156 11.95 4.46 -11.99
C GLY A 156 11.58 5.24 -13.25
N LYS A 157 11.31 4.57 -14.38
CA LYS A 157 10.96 5.24 -15.65
C LYS A 157 9.51 5.70 -15.70
N TYR A 158 8.59 4.94 -15.11
CA TYR A 158 7.17 5.17 -15.24
C TYR A 158 6.47 5.30 -13.88
N LEU A 159 5.28 5.89 -13.91
CA LEU A 159 4.32 5.86 -12.82
C LEU A 159 3.18 4.92 -13.24
N VAL A 160 2.79 4.01 -12.36
CA VAL A 160 1.66 3.09 -12.57
C VAL A 160 0.55 3.49 -11.61
N CYS A 161 -0.65 3.65 -12.16
CA CYS A 161 -1.87 3.87 -11.40
C CYS A 161 -2.84 2.72 -11.59
N VAL A 162 -3.60 2.43 -10.54
CA VAL A 162 -4.63 1.38 -10.58
C VAL A 162 -5.98 2.04 -10.33
N ASP A 163 -6.90 1.86 -11.28
CA ASP A 163 -8.25 2.39 -11.23
C ASP A 163 -9.27 1.27 -10.99
N LEU A 164 -9.87 1.30 -9.79
CA LEU A 164 -10.90 0.36 -9.40
C LEU A 164 -12.16 0.52 -10.24
N GLY A 165 -12.50 1.77 -10.57
CA GLY A 165 -13.72 2.16 -11.25
C GLY A 165 -13.77 1.73 -12.71
N THR A 166 -12.62 1.73 -13.39
CA THR A 166 -12.55 1.40 -14.83
C THR A 166 -12.04 -0.01 -15.13
N ASP A 167 -11.68 -0.79 -14.10
CA ASP A 167 -11.01 -2.09 -14.24
C ASP A 167 -9.64 -2.00 -14.94
N GLU A 168 -8.87 -0.95 -14.68
CA GLU A 168 -7.62 -0.69 -15.42
C GLU A 168 -6.38 -0.52 -14.52
N VAL A 169 -5.23 -0.93 -15.08
CA VAL A 169 -3.89 -0.52 -14.64
C VAL A 169 -3.32 0.36 -15.74
N VAL A 170 -2.98 1.60 -15.43
CA VAL A 170 -2.53 2.61 -16.39
C VAL A 170 -1.08 2.99 -16.10
N THR A 171 -0.24 2.99 -17.14
CA THR A 171 1.16 3.40 -17.06
C THR A 171 1.36 4.77 -17.69
N TYR A 172 2.09 5.63 -16.98
CA TYR A 172 2.42 6.99 -17.38
C TYR A 172 3.93 7.21 -17.50
N GLU A 173 4.36 7.93 -18.53
CA GLU A 173 5.60 8.69 -18.44
C GLU A 173 5.40 9.87 -17.47
N TYR A 174 6.38 10.18 -16.63
CA TYR A 174 6.26 11.26 -15.63
C TYR A 174 7.49 12.17 -15.51
N LEU A 175 8.66 11.73 -16.01
CA LEU A 175 9.95 12.41 -15.78
C LEU A 175 10.01 13.84 -16.33
N SER A 176 9.16 14.18 -17.31
CA SER A 176 9.03 15.54 -17.84
C SER A 176 8.24 16.49 -16.94
N GLY A 177 7.66 15.99 -15.84
CA GLY A 177 6.72 16.69 -14.97
C GLY A 177 5.26 16.59 -15.43
N GLU A 178 5.00 15.98 -16.57
CA GLU A 178 3.66 15.72 -17.10
C GLU A 178 3.37 14.21 -17.06
N LEU A 179 2.19 13.82 -16.58
CA LEU A 179 1.69 12.44 -16.69
C LEU A 179 1.17 12.22 -18.11
N LYS A 180 1.85 11.36 -18.88
CA LYS A 180 1.43 11.00 -20.23
C LYS A 180 1.04 9.53 -20.29
N ASP A 181 -0.23 9.26 -20.55
CA ASP A 181 -0.75 7.92 -20.73
C ASP A 181 -0.04 7.22 -21.90
N ILE A 182 0.57 6.07 -21.64
CA ILE A 182 1.29 5.29 -22.66
C ILE A 182 0.78 3.86 -22.80
N GLN A 183 0.27 3.25 -21.72
CA GLN A 183 -0.18 1.86 -21.73
C GLN A 183 -1.35 1.69 -20.76
N ARG A 184 -2.28 0.82 -21.14
CA ARG A 184 -3.40 0.40 -20.30
C ARG A 184 -3.54 -1.11 -20.35
N PHE A 185 -3.61 -1.72 -19.18
CA PHE A 185 -4.02 -3.10 -19.01
C PHE A 185 -5.44 -3.14 -18.45
N ALA A 186 -6.33 -3.86 -19.13
CA ALA A 186 -7.70 -4.07 -18.70
C ALA A 186 -7.84 -5.40 -17.93
N ALA A 187 -8.27 -5.31 -16.68
CA ALA A 187 -8.68 -6.46 -15.88
C ALA A 187 -10.04 -7.00 -16.36
N SER A 188 -10.47 -8.14 -15.79
CA SER A 188 -11.81 -8.66 -16.07
C SER A 188 -12.88 -7.67 -15.59
N PRO A 189 -13.98 -7.45 -16.35
CA PRO A 189 -15.02 -6.53 -15.93
C PRO A 189 -15.61 -6.87 -14.55
N GLY A 190 -15.64 -5.89 -13.65
CA GLY A 190 -16.09 -6.04 -12.27
C GLY A 190 -15.03 -6.57 -11.30
N ALA A 191 -13.77 -6.70 -11.72
CA ALA A 191 -12.69 -7.12 -10.83
C ALA A 191 -12.37 -6.04 -9.77
N GLY A 192 -12.32 -4.78 -10.19
CA GLY A 192 -11.97 -3.63 -9.37
C GLY A 192 -10.54 -3.71 -8.83
N PRO A 193 -9.50 -3.62 -9.67
CA PRO A 193 -8.11 -3.67 -9.23
C PRO A 193 -7.82 -2.52 -8.24
N ARG A 194 -6.97 -2.77 -7.24
CA ARG A 194 -6.83 -1.88 -6.07
C ARG A 194 -5.40 -1.45 -5.79
N HIS A 195 -4.53 -2.38 -5.39
CA HIS A 195 -3.12 -2.14 -5.06
C HIS A 195 -2.24 -3.04 -5.93
N LEU A 196 -1.04 -2.57 -6.24
CA LEU A 196 -0.03 -3.29 -7.04
C LEU A 196 1.27 -3.43 -6.25
N ALA A 197 1.92 -4.58 -6.35
CA ALA A 197 3.28 -4.80 -5.87
C ALA A 197 4.13 -5.48 -6.95
N PHE A 198 5.34 -4.97 -7.17
CA PHE A 198 6.31 -5.62 -8.06
C PHE A 198 7.06 -6.73 -7.34
N HIS A 199 7.31 -7.82 -8.04
CA HIS A 199 8.27 -8.83 -7.63
C HIS A 199 9.70 -8.25 -7.71
N PRO A 200 10.64 -8.67 -6.84
CA PRO A 200 12.03 -8.22 -6.89
C PRO A 200 12.79 -8.48 -8.20
N ASN A 201 12.26 -9.31 -9.09
CA ASN A 201 12.81 -9.55 -10.43
C ASN A 201 12.58 -8.36 -11.39
N GLY A 202 11.75 -7.39 -11.01
CA GLY A 202 11.44 -6.20 -11.80
C GLY A 202 10.54 -6.42 -13.02
N VAL A 203 10.14 -7.66 -13.33
CA VAL A 203 9.39 -8.03 -14.56
C VAL A 203 8.08 -8.75 -14.28
N THR A 204 7.71 -8.90 -13.01
CA THR A 204 6.43 -9.47 -12.57
C THR A 204 5.76 -8.51 -11.61
N ALA A 205 4.47 -8.29 -11.78
CA ALA A 205 3.65 -7.49 -10.88
C ALA A 205 2.44 -8.30 -10.40
N TYR A 206 2.01 -8.03 -9.18
CA TYR A 206 0.84 -8.63 -8.56
C TYR A 206 -0.16 -7.54 -8.24
N VAL A 207 -1.41 -7.70 -8.69
CA VAL A 207 -2.49 -6.73 -8.45
C VAL A 207 -3.57 -7.39 -7.62
N MET A 208 -3.85 -6.83 -6.46
CA MET A 208 -5.01 -7.25 -5.66
C MET A 208 -6.27 -6.57 -6.20
N THR A 209 -7.33 -7.35 -6.41
CA THR A 209 -8.63 -6.85 -6.82
C THR A 209 -9.57 -6.71 -5.62
N GLU A 210 -10.18 -5.54 -5.47
CA GLU A 210 -11.06 -5.22 -4.36
C GLU A 210 -12.41 -5.94 -4.48
N LEU A 211 -13.00 -5.96 -5.67
CA LEU A 211 -14.38 -6.40 -5.86
C LEU A 211 -14.48 -7.90 -6.11
N SER A 212 -13.49 -8.51 -6.79
CA SER A 212 -13.48 -9.95 -7.05
C SER A 212 -12.68 -10.79 -6.04
N ASN A 213 -11.94 -10.17 -5.11
CA ASN A 213 -11.06 -10.86 -4.15
C ASN A 213 -10.07 -11.83 -4.83
N GLU A 214 -9.41 -11.37 -5.88
CA GLU A 214 -8.43 -12.13 -6.66
C GLU A 214 -7.07 -11.42 -6.66
N VAL A 215 -6.02 -12.18 -6.92
CA VAL A 215 -4.72 -11.65 -7.30
C VAL A 215 -4.52 -11.89 -8.79
N LEU A 216 -4.25 -10.82 -9.53
CA LEU A 216 -3.79 -10.88 -10.92
C LEU A 216 -2.26 -10.94 -10.90
N VAL A 217 -1.69 -11.95 -11.55
CA VAL A 217 -0.25 -12.02 -11.86
C VAL A 217 -0.07 -11.47 -13.26
N LEU A 218 0.77 -10.45 -13.39
CA LEU A 218 1.05 -9.76 -14.63
C LEU A 218 2.55 -9.85 -14.95
N SER A 219 2.91 -10.09 -16.20
CA SER A 219 4.25 -9.76 -16.70
C SER A 219 4.34 -8.26 -16.97
N TYR A 220 5.49 -7.67 -16.72
CA TYR A 220 5.76 -6.25 -16.93
C TYR A 220 6.93 -6.07 -17.90
N ASN A 221 6.76 -5.19 -18.89
CA ASN A 221 7.78 -4.84 -19.85
C ASN A 221 8.39 -3.46 -19.52
N GLU A 222 9.64 -3.44 -19.05
CA GLU A 222 10.36 -2.20 -18.68
C GLU A 222 10.76 -1.31 -19.89
N GLU A 223 10.62 -1.80 -21.12
CA GLU A 223 10.93 -1.04 -22.33
C GLU A 223 9.80 -0.08 -22.71
N ASP A 224 8.55 -0.49 -22.56
CA ASP A 224 7.37 0.27 -22.99
C ASP A 224 6.30 0.47 -21.90
N GLY A 225 6.50 -0.09 -20.71
CA GLY A 225 5.61 0.07 -19.56
C GLY A 225 4.34 -0.79 -19.62
N SER A 226 4.24 -1.75 -20.55
CA SER A 226 3.05 -2.59 -20.72
C SER A 226 2.97 -3.72 -19.70
N PHE A 227 1.74 -4.15 -19.42
CA PHE A 227 1.45 -5.33 -18.61
C PHE A 227 0.69 -6.36 -19.43
N GLU A 228 1.01 -7.64 -19.26
CA GLU A 228 0.24 -8.74 -19.82
C GLU A 228 -0.22 -9.70 -18.72
N HIS A 229 -1.43 -10.25 -18.87
CA HIS A 229 -1.98 -11.20 -17.91
C HIS A 229 -1.27 -12.55 -17.98
N VAL A 230 -0.94 -13.11 -16.82
CA VAL A 230 -0.35 -14.45 -16.66
C VAL A 230 -1.29 -15.39 -15.92
N GLN A 231 -1.86 -14.94 -14.79
CA GLN A 231 -2.71 -15.75 -13.93
C GLN A 231 -3.73 -14.88 -13.19
N THR A 232 -4.89 -15.46 -12.91
CA THR A 232 -5.82 -14.97 -11.88
C THR A 232 -5.99 -16.07 -10.84
N ILE A 233 -5.88 -15.74 -9.55
CA ILE A 233 -6.06 -16.69 -8.45
C ILE A 233 -6.90 -16.08 -7.33
N ALA A 234 -7.82 -16.86 -6.77
CA ALA A 234 -8.68 -16.40 -5.68
C ALA A 234 -7.88 -16.19 -4.38
N ALA A 235 -8.14 -15.07 -3.71
CA ALA A 235 -7.56 -14.71 -2.41
C ALA A 235 -8.49 -15.00 -1.22
N ILE A 236 -9.62 -15.65 -1.45
CA ILE A 236 -10.54 -16.15 -0.41
C ILE A 236 -10.99 -17.59 -0.74
N PRO A 237 -11.43 -18.38 0.25
CA PRO A 237 -12.02 -19.69 0.02
C PRO A 237 -13.23 -19.62 -0.92
N GLY A 238 -13.34 -20.57 -1.86
CA GLY A 238 -14.44 -20.61 -2.84
C GLY A 238 -15.83 -20.89 -2.24
N ASP A 239 -15.90 -21.31 -0.98
CA ASP A 239 -17.13 -21.51 -0.21
C ASP A 239 -17.48 -20.31 0.70
N PHE A 240 -16.66 -19.26 0.73
CA PHE A 240 -16.98 -18.02 1.43
C PHE A 240 -17.92 -17.15 0.59
N THR A 241 -19.12 -16.88 1.11
CA THR A 241 -20.18 -16.17 0.38
C THR A 241 -20.64 -14.86 1.03
N GLU A 242 -20.01 -14.47 2.15
CA GLU A 242 -20.30 -13.19 2.80
C GLU A 242 -19.53 -12.05 2.10
N ASN A 243 -19.84 -10.80 2.47
CA ASN A 243 -19.17 -9.65 1.87
C ASN A 243 -17.67 -9.68 2.19
N SER A 244 -16.83 -9.68 1.15
CA SER A 244 -15.39 -9.45 1.27
C SER A 244 -14.90 -8.44 0.25
N GLN A 245 -13.79 -7.77 0.59
CA GLN A 245 -13.15 -6.80 -0.28
C GLN A 245 -11.63 -6.92 -0.16
N GLY A 246 -10.93 -7.07 -1.29
CA GLY A 246 -9.47 -7.08 -1.31
C GLY A 246 -8.86 -5.81 -0.72
N SER A 247 -7.72 -5.91 -0.05
CA SER A 247 -7.04 -4.76 0.58
C SER A 247 -5.59 -4.60 0.11
N ALA A 248 -4.60 -4.84 0.96
CA ALA A 248 -3.19 -4.64 0.64
C ALA A 248 -2.56 -5.88 0.00
N ILE A 249 -1.46 -5.67 -0.73
CA ILE A 249 -0.65 -6.74 -1.33
C ILE A 249 0.83 -6.44 -1.15
N HIS A 250 1.59 -7.44 -0.73
CA HIS A 250 3.03 -7.33 -0.48
C HIS A 250 3.76 -8.57 -0.98
N VAL A 251 4.99 -8.38 -1.45
CA VAL A 251 5.91 -9.46 -1.86
C VAL A 251 7.07 -9.48 -0.88
N SER A 252 7.53 -10.66 -0.47
CA SER A 252 8.77 -10.77 0.30
C SER A 252 9.99 -10.36 -0.53
N SER A 253 11.02 -9.86 0.14
CA SER A 253 12.24 -9.35 -0.47
C SER A 253 13.03 -10.41 -1.25
N ASP A 254 12.87 -11.68 -0.88
CA ASP A 254 13.41 -12.83 -1.61
C ASP A 254 12.56 -13.25 -2.82
N GLY A 255 11.39 -12.62 -3.01
CA GLY A 255 10.45 -12.90 -4.10
C GLY A 255 9.66 -14.19 -3.94
N ARG A 256 9.89 -14.98 -2.88
CA ARG A 256 9.32 -16.33 -2.77
C ARG A 256 7.84 -16.35 -2.37
N PHE A 257 7.34 -15.28 -1.77
CA PHE A 257 5.97 -15.23 -1.21
C PHE A 257 5.25 -13.92 -1.52
N VAL A 258 3.95 -14.05 -1.79
CA VAL A 258 3.01 -12.94 -1.95
C VAL A 258 1.94 -13.04 -0.87
N TYR A 259 1.61 -11.91 -0.26
CA TYR A 259 0.61 -11.78 0.79
C TYR A 259 -0.49 -10.87 0.27
N ALA A 260 -1.74 -11.28 0.37
CA ALA A 260 -2.90 -10.50 -0.08
C ALA A 260 -3.98 -10.42 0.99
N GLY A 261 -4.35 -9.20 1.40
CA GLY A 261 -5.32 -8.95 2.46
C GLY A 261 -6.76 -8.95 1.96
N ASN A 262 -7.68 -9.40 2.82
CA ASN A 262 -9.12 -9.42 2.55
C ASN A 262 -9.89 -8.89 3.75
N ARG A 263 -10.66 -7.82 3.53
CA ARG A 263 -11.62 -7.27 4.50
C ARG A 263 -12.90 -8.09 4.45
N GLY A 264 -13.52 -8.40 5.58
CA GLY A 264 -14.74 -9.21 5.67
C GLY A 264 -14.46 -10.69 5.89
N HIS A 265 -13.64 -11.34 5.04
CA HIS A 265 -13.05 -12.63 5.39
C HIS A 265 -11.96 -12.49 6.48
N ASP A 266 -11.49 -11.26 6.70
CA ASP A 266 -10.55 -10.86 7.76
C ASP A 266 -9.29 -11.74 7.81
N SER A 267 -8.66 -11.88 6.64
CA SER A 267 -7.52 -12.78 6.43
C SER A 267 -6.45 -12.19 5.52
N ILE A 268 -5.23 -12.70 5.64
CA ILE A 268 -4.18 -12.62 4.63
C ILE A 268 -4.10 -13.98 3.90
N ALA A 269 -4.36 -13.98 2.60
CA ALA A 269 -4.00 -15.10 1.73
C ALA A 269 -2.49 -15.09 1.49
N VAL A 270 -1.84 -16.20 1.82
CA VAL A 270 -0.41 -16.41 1.62
C VAL A 270 -0.23 -17.27 0.38
N PHE A 271 0.54 -16.78 -0.58
CA PHE A 271 0.89 -17.49 -1.80
C PHE A 271 2.39 -17.72 -1.87
N LYS A 272 2.77 -18.88 -2.39
CA LYS A 272 4.14 -19.17 -2.81
C LYS A 272 4.27 -18.84 -4.30
N VAL A 273 5.40 -18.24 -4.67
CA VAL A 273 5.76 -18.00 -6.07
C VAL A 273 6.48 -19.23 -6.63
N ASP A 274 5.98 -19.76 -7.74
CA ASP A 274 6.69 -20.78 -8.52
C ASP A 274 7.83 -20.11 -9.30
N GLU A 275 9.07 -20.40 -8.91
CA GLU A 275 10.27 -19.80 -9.50
C GLU A 275 10.45 -20.11 -11.01
N THR A 276 9.73 -21.09 -11.55
CA THR A 276 9.86 -21.49 -12.96
C THR A 276 8.98 -20.67 -13.90
N ASN A 277 7.86 -20.13 -13.40
CA ASN A 277 6.85 -19.45 -14.22
C ASN A 277 6.26 -18.19 -13.55
N ASN A 278 6.68 -17.86 -12.32
CA ASN A 278 6.20 -16.78 -11.46
C ASN A 278 4.70 -16.80 -11.13
N GLN A 279 4.03 -17.94 -11.30
CA GLN A 279 2.65 -18.12 -10.87
C GLN A 279 2.58 -18.33 -9.36
N LEU A 280 1.39 -18.07 -8.81
CA LEU A 280 1.08 -18.18 -7.40
C LEU A 280 0.39 -19.51 -7.09
N GLU A 281 0.83 -20.14 -6.02
CA GLU A 281 0.19 -21.28 -5.38
C GLU A 281 -0.25 -20.91 -3.96
N LEU A 282 -1.52 -21.13 -3.62
CA LEU A 282 -2.03 -20.86 -2.28
C LEU A 282 -1.34 -21.75 -1.23
N VAL A 283 -0.83 -21.13 -0.17
CA VAL A 283 -0.25 -21.79 1.00
C VAL A 283 -1.27 -21.88 2.13
N GLU A 284 -1.88 -20.76 2.50
CA GLU A 284 -2.88 -20.68 3.56
C GLU A 284 -3.69 -19.38 3.51
N TYR A 285 -4.77 -19.34 4.29
CA TYR A 285 -5.46 -18.12 4.69
C TYR A 285 -5.22 -17.92 6.19
N ALA A 286 -4.40 -16.93 6.56
CA ALA A 286 -4.12 -16.59 7.95
C ALA A 286 -5.09 -15.50 8.42
N GLY A 287 -5.79 -15.71 9.54
CA GLY A 287 -6.65 -14.66 10.12
C GLY A 287 -5.83 -13.47 10.59
N THR A 288 -6.40 -12.26 10.60
CA THR A 288 -5.67 -11.02 10.95
C THR A 288 -5.82 -10.56 12.41
N GLY A 289 -6.54 -11.34 13.23
CA GLY A 289 -6.69 -11.09 14.67
C GLY A 289 -7.56 -9.87 14.99
N GLY A 290 -8.39 -9.44 14.04
CA GLY A 290 -9.31 -8.32 14.15
C GLY A 290 -10.25 -8.26 12.95
N ASN A 291 -10.96 -7.13 12.81
CA ASN A 291 -11.95 -6.94 11.76
C ASN A 291 -11.55 -5.85 10.77
N TRP A 292 -11.78 -6.11 9.49
CA TRP A 292 -11.53 -5.18 8.40
C TRP A 292 -10.04 -4.83 8.23
N PRO A 293 -9.15 -5.81 7.98
CA PRO A 293 -7.72 -5.58 7.76
C PRO A 293 -7.47 -4.77 6.49
N ARG A 294 -7.24 -3.46 6.66
CA ARG A 294 -7.12 -2.53 5.53
C ARG A 294 -5.69 -2.43 4.99
N ASP A 295 -4.70 -2.69 5.84
CA ASP A 295 -3.30 -2.78 5.46
C ASP A 295 -2.57 -3.80 6.34
N PHE A 296 -1.38 -4.19 5.90
CA PHE A 296 -0.42 -4.96 6.69
C PHE A 296 0.97 -4.76 6.09
N VAL A 297 2.04 -5.08 6.82
CA VAL A 297 3.40 -4.95 6.28
C VAL A 297 4.35 -5.94 6.91
N LEU A 298 5.32 -6.43 6.12
CA LEU A 298 6.45 -7.20 6.63
C LEU A 298 7.41 -6.27 7.38
N ASP A 299 7.97 -6.73 8.50
CA ASP A 299 9.05 -6.01 9.17
C ASP A 299 10.34 -6.01 8.32
N PRO A 300 11.30 -5.11 8.58
CA PRO A 300 12.52 -5.05 7.77
C PRO A 300 13.40 -6.32 7.82
N SER A 301 13.21 -7.20 8.80
CA SER A 301 13.85 -8.53 8.82
C SER A 301 13.03 -9.63 8.13
N GLU A 302 11.79 -9.33 7.73
CA GLU A 302 10.79 -10.24 7.17
C GLU A 302 10.55 -11.51 7.99
N ARG A 303 10.73 -11.41 9.31
CA ARG A 303 10.39 -12.45 10.29
C ARG A 303 9.05 -12.21 10.95
N PHE A 304 8.47 -11.04 10.76
CA PHE A 304 7.20 -10.64 11.31
C PHE A 304 6.33 -9.90 10.28
N ILE A 305 5.02 -9.97 10.48
CA ILE A 305 4.03 -9.15 9.79
C ILE A 305 3.18 -8.44 10.84
N ILE A 306 2.92 -7.15 10.63
CA ILE A 306 1.93 -6.39 11.40
C ILE A 306 0.69 -6.22 10.54
N THR A 307 -0.48 -6.58 11.05
CA THR A 307 -1.79 -6.26 10.45
C THR A 307 -2.40 -5.04 11.11
N THR A 308 -3.14 -4.22 10.36
CA THR A 308 -3.96 -3.13 10.89
C THR A 308 -5.43 -3.37 10.56
N ASN A 309 -6.24 -3.54 11.61
CA ASN A 309 -7.66 -3.87 11.49
C ASN A 309 -8.51 -2.63 11.84
N GLU A 310 -9.16 -2.05 10.82
CA GLU A 310 -9.84 -0.75 10.92
C GLU A 310 -10.94 -0.76 11.99
N GLU A 311 -11.82 -1.76 11.94
CA GLU A 311 -13.06 -1.78 12.72
C GLU A 311 -12.87 -2.30 14.15
N SER A 312 -11.86 -3.13 14.39
CA SER A 312 -11.50 -3.61 15.73
C SER A 312 -10.52 -2.71 16.46
N HIS A 313 -10.04 -1.63 15.84
CA HIS A 313 -9.14 -0.65 16.44
C HIS A 313 -7.87 -1.29 17.05
N ASN A 314 -7.24 -2.21 16.30
CA ASN A 314 -6.01 -2.88 16.76
C ASN A 314 -5.00 -3.12 15.64
N ALA A 315 -3.74 -3.25 16.04
CA ALA A 315 -2.66 -3.80 15.24
C ALA A 315 -2.15 -5.10 15.89
N VAL A 316 -2.01 -6.16 15.09
CA VAL A 316 -1.67 -7.51 15.56
C VAL A 316 -0.37 -7.97 14.92
N LEU A 317 0.48 -8.64 15.70
CA LEU A 317 1.78 -9.13 15.25
C LEU A 317 1.74 -10.63 14.98
N TYR A 318 2.26 -11.02 13.82
CA TYR A 318 2.45 -12.40 13.41
C TYR A 318 3.93 -12.65 13.20
N SER A 319 4.41 -13.81 13.64
CA SER A 319 5.69 -14.35 13.18
C SER A 319 5.52 -14.99 11.80
N ARG A 320 6.51 -14.82 10.93
CA ARG A 320 6.57 -15.37 9.57
C ARG A 320 7.65 -16.43 9.52
N ASP A 321 7.30 -17.61 9.02
CA ASP A 321 8.27 -18.63 8.62
C ASP A 321 8.82 -18.26 7.23
N PRO A 322 10.11 -17.92 7.07
CA PRO A 322 10.65 -17.53 5.78
C PRO A 322 10.70 -18.67 4.76
N GLU A 323 10.69 -19.94 5.19
CA GLU A 323 10.78 -21.09 4.28
C GLU A 323 9.42 -21.54 3.77
N THR A 324 8.36 -21.36 4.56
CA THR A 324 7.00 -21.76 4.18
C THR A 324 6.09 -20.57 3.86
N GLY A 325 6.50 -19.36 4.22
CA GLY A 325 5.71 -18.14 4.10
C GLY A 325 4.61 -17.99 5.15
N LYS A 326 4.37 -19.02 5.96
CA LYS A 326 3.24 -19.11 6.88
C LYS A 326 3.32 -18.14 8.04
N LEU A 327 2.15 -17.75 8.54
CA LEU A 327 1.99 -16.78 9.62
C LEU A 327 1.49 -17.47 10.89
N THR A 328 2.16 -17.19 12.02
CA THR A 328 1.75 -17.65 13.34
C THR A 328 1.55 -16.46 14.26
N ASP A 329 0.34 -16.29 14.78
CA ASP A 329 -0.02 -15.25 15.74
C ASP A 329 0.91 -15.31 16.97
N THR A 330 1.54 -14.20 17.33
CA THR A 330 2.40 -14.13 18.51
C THR A 330 1.62 -13.94 19.81
N GLY A 331 0.31 -13.69 19.72
CA GLY A 331 -0.55 -13.28 20.83
C GLY A 331 -0.42 -11.79 21.17
N THR A 332 0.37 -11.03 20.40
CA THR A 332 0.58 -9.60 20.61
C THR A 332 -0.42 -8.79 19.80
N SER A 333 -1.18 -7.95 20.50
CA SER A 333 -2.09 -6.96 19.90
C SER A 333 -1.99 -5.66 20.68
N ILE A 334 -1.87 -4.54 19.97
CA ILE A 334 -1.92 -3.20 20.55
C ILE A 334 -3.16 -2.46 20.05
N HIS A 335 -3.71 -1.58 20.89
CA HIS A 335 -4.79 -0.70 20.48
C HIS A 335 -4.24 0.45 19.64
N VAL A 336 -4.82 0.64 18.46
CA VAL A 336 -4.61 1.81 17.61
C VAL A 336 -5.97 2.17 17.03
N PRO A 337 -6.47 3.41 17.17
CA PRO A 337 -7.80 3.75 16.69
C PRO A 337 -7.84 3.84 15.15
N GLU A 338 -8.79 3.15 14.53
CA GLU A 338 -9.08 3.19 13.09
C GLU A 338 -7.82 3.06 12.19
N PRO A 339 -6.94 2.05 12.42
CA PRO A 339 -5.67 1.96 11.73
C PRO A 339 -5.88 1.39 10.32
N VAL A 340 -5.33 2.06 9.31
CA VAL A 340 -5.60 1.74 7.90
C VAL A 340 -4.37 1.78 6.98
N CYS A 341 -3.21 2.14 7.51
CA CYS A 341 -1.93 2.03 6.82
C CYS A 341 -0.81 1.76 7.82
N VAL A 342 0.19 0.94 7.49
CA VAL A 342 1.35 0.68 8.36
C VAL A 342 2.65 0.65 7.56
N LYS A 343 3.69 1.35 8.04
CA LYS A 343 5.02 1.40 7.41
C LYS A 343 6.12 1.30 8.47
N PHE A 344 7.18 0.55 8.17
CA PHE A 344 8.39 0.48 8.98
C PHE A 344 9.47 1.45 8.50
N LEU A 345 10.24 1.97 9.45
CA LEU A 345 11.58 2.50 9.21
C LEU A 345 12.57 1.33 9.03
N LYS A 346 13.49 1.44 8.07
CA LYS A 346 14.43 0.38 7.67
C LYS A 346 15.82 0.52 8.28
#